data_AF-A0A7S3DU44-F1
#
_entry.id   AF-A0A7S3DU44-F1
#
_cell.length_a   1.000
_cell.length_b   1.000
_cell.length_c   1.000
_cell.angle_alpha   90.00
_cell.angle_beta   90.00
_cell.angle_gamma   90.00
#
_symmetry.space_group_name_H-M   'P 1'
#
loop_
_entity.id
_entity.type
_entity.pdbx_description
1 polymer ?
#
loop_
_entity_poly.entity_id
_entity_poly.type
_entity_poly.pdbx_seq_one_letter_code
_entity_poly.pdbx_strand_id
1 'polypeptide(L)'
;MCLSAGIKCVSMSNFRAAFQYFTKGVSLLGSNAWQSQYSLCLELHNSVAEVSNTIGAHEQNFEHVEEVLAHARTFDDTLRARAAKVHAIGGSGEFHEALHEGLSILEQL
;
A
#
# COMPACT_ATOMS: atom_id res chain seq x y z
N MET A 1 13.38 4.18 11.13
CA MET A 1 13.48 2.98 11.99
C MET A 1 12.31 2.02 11.76
N CYS A 2 11.06 2.49 11.82
CA CYS A 2 9.85 1.66 11.63
C CYS A 2 9.79 0.93 10.27
N LEU A 3 10.13 1.60 9.16
CA LEU A 3 10.15 0.97 7.83
C LEU A 3 11.11 -0.23 7.76
N SER A 4 12.36 -0.06 8.22
CA SER A 4 13.35 -1.14 8.23
C SER A 4 12.94 -2.32 9.12
N ALA A 5 12.33 -2.04 10.28
CA ALA A 5 11.79 -3.07 11.16
C ALA A 5 10.65 -3.85 10.49
N GLY A 6 9.73 -3.15 9.81
CA GLY A 6 8.64 -3.79 9.07
C GLY A 6 9.16 -4.67 7.91
N ILE A 7 10.12 -4.18 7.12
CA ILE A 7 10.77 -4.97 6.05
C ILE A 7 11.41 -6.25 6.62
N LYS A 8 12.09 -6.14 7.77
CA LYS A 8 12.65 -7.30 8.45
C LYS A 8 11.56 -8.29 8.87
N CYS A 9 10.43 -7.82 9.41
CA CYS A 9 9.30 -8.68 9.75
C CYS A 9 8.72 -9.41 8.53
N VAL A 10 8.64 -8.74 7.37
CA VAL A 10 8.24 -9.36 6.09
C VAL A 10 9.20 -10.49 5.72
N SER A 11 10.52 -10.29 5.82
CA SER A 11 11.50 -11.37 5.53
C SER A 11 11.38 -12.58 6.46
N MET A 12 10.80 -12.39 7.64
CA MET A 12 10.53 -13.44 8.62
C MET A 12 9.10 -14.02 8.50
N SER A 13 8.34 -13.63 7.47
CA SER A 13 6.92 -13.97 7.28
C SER A 13 6.02 -13.57 8.46
N ASN A 14 6.45 -12.60 9.27
CA ASN A 14 5.65 -12.05 10.37
C ASN A 14 4.89 -10.80 9.89
N PHE A 15 3.88 -11.03 9.06
CA PHE A 15 3.12 -9.96 8.40
C PHE A 15 2.31 -9.10 9.37
N ARG A 16 1.81 -9.68 10.47
CA ARG A 16 1.10 -8.91 11.51
C ARG A 16 2.03 -7.90 12.18
N ALA A 17 3.26 -8.29 12.52
CA ALA A 17 4.23 -7.36 13.09
C ALA A 17 4.69 -6.33 12.05
N ALA A 18 4.90 -6.74 10.80
CA ALA A 18 5.22 -5.82 9.71
C ALA A 18 4.16 -4.73 9.56
N PHE A 19 2.88 -5.12 9.55
CA PHE A 19 1.73 -4.21 9.49
C PHE A 19 1.78 -3.18 10.63
N GLN A 20 2.00 -3.64 11.87
CA GLN A 20 2.09 -2.75 13.04
C GLN A 20 3.25 -1.76 12.93
N TYR A 21 4.41 -2.19 12.45
CA TYR A 21 5.55 -1.29 12.27
C TYR A 21 5.31 -0.27 11.16
N PHE A 22 4.72 -0.67 10.03
CA PHE A 22 4.44 0.25 8.93
C PHE A 22 3.37 1.27 9.31
N THR A 23 2.24 0.83 9.88
CA THR A 23 1.19 1.74 10.38
C THR A 23 1.70 2.66 11.48
N LYS A 24 2.56 2.17 12.38
CA LYS A 24 3.24 3.04 13.35
C LYS A 24 4.12 4.06 12.65
N GLY A 25 4.85 3.66 11.61
CA GLY A 25 5.63 4.55 10.76
C GLY A 25 4.78 5.67 10.17
N VAL A 26 3.62 5.32 9.59
CA VAL A 26 2.65 6.29 9.06
C VAL A 26 2.15 7.24 10.15
N SER A 27 1.79 6.74 11.34
CA SER A 27 1.31 7.59 12.44
C SER A 27 2.34 8.59 12.98
N LEU A 28 3.63 8.36 12.71
CA LEU A 28 4.72 9.24 13.10
C LEU A 28 5.04 10.29 12.02
N LEU A 29 4.46 10.15 10.82
CA LEU A 29 4.53 11.16 9.79
C LEU A 29 3.66 12.36 10.19
N GLY A 30 4.24 13.56 10.16
CA GLY A 30 3.47 14.79 10.37
C GLY A 30 2.58 15.10 9.15
N SER A 31 1.66 16.06 9.31
CA SER A 31 0.72 16.46 8.25
C SER A 31 1.38 16.91 6.93
N ASN A 32 2.62 17.41 6.98
CA ASN A 32 3.37 17.85 5.80
C ASN A 32 4.36 16.79 5.27
N ALA A 33 4.21 15.53 5.68
CA ALA A 33 5.16 14.48 5.34
C ALA A 33 5.21 14.17 3.83
N TRP A 34 4.07 14.23 3.12
CA TRP A 34 4.06 14.05 1.66
C TRP A 34 4.87 15.11 0.90
N GLN A 35 4.99 16.34 1.43
CA GLN A 35 5.83 17.37 0.83
C GLN A 35 7.30 17.24 1.24
N SER A 36 7.55 16.98 2.53
CA SER A 36 8.91 16.97 3.11
C SER A 36 9.66 15.64 2.95
N GLN A 37 8.93 14.52 2.88
CA GLN A 37 9.44 13.15 2.96
C GLN A 37 8.68 12.22 2.00
N TYR A 38 8.44 12.68 0.77
CA TYR A 38 7.63 12.00 -0.24
C TYR A 38 7.95 10.51 -0.39
N SER A 39 9.22 10.16 -0.66
CA SER A 39 9.64 8.78 -0.91
C SER A 39 9.37 7.87 0.29
N LEU A 40 9.50 8.40 1.52
CA LEU A 40 9.21 7.63 2.73
C LEU A 40 7.70 7.42 2.92
N CYS A 41 6.88 8.43 2.63
CA CYS A 41 5.42 8.31 2.68
C CYS A 41 4.95 7.27 1.66
N LEU A 42 5.40 7.41 0.42
CA LEU A 42 5.08 6.49 -0.67
C LEU A 42 5.45 5.04 -0.30
N GLU A 43 6.66 4.82 0.23
CA GLU A 43 7.11 3.49 0.62
C GLU A 43 6.30 2.91 1.80
N LEU A 44 5.98 3.73 2.81
CA LEU A 44 5.22 3.28 3.96
C LEU A 44 3.79 2.91 3.58
N HIS A 45 3.08 3.78 2.86
CA HIS A 45 1.70 3.51 2.47
C HIS A 45 1.59 2.29 1.53
N ASN A 46 2.50 2.16 0.56
CA ASN A 46 2.58 0.96 -0.28
C ASN A 46 2.84 -0.31 0.55
N SER A 47 3.79 -0.24 1.51
CA SER A 47 4.12 -1.39 2.36
C SER A 47 2.95 -1.81 3.25
N VAL A 48 2.16 -0.85 3.77
CA VAL A 48 0.94 -1.19 4.52
C VAL A 48 -0.06 -1.89 3.61
N ALA A 49 -0.34 -1.32 2.43
CA ALA A 49 -1.30 -1.88 1.48
C ALA A 49 -0.97 -3.32 1.09
N GLU A 50 0.30 -3.62 0.78
CA GLU A 50 0.74 -4.96 0.42
C GLU A 50 0.62 -5.97 1.57
N VAL A 51 1.08 -5.60 2.77
CA VAL A 51 0.99 -6.49 3.93
C VAL A 51 -0.46 -6.72 4.35
N SER A 52 -1.32 -5.71 4.20
CA SER A 52 -2.76 -5.82 4.44
C SER A 52 -3.40 -6.97 3.66
N ASN A 53 -2.99 -7.19 2.41
CA ASN A 53 -3.46 -8.32 1.60
C ASN A 53 -3.14 -9.67 2.24
N THR A 54 -1.98 -9.78 2.87
CA THR A 54 -1.54 -11.05 3.47
C THR A 54 -2.26 -11.36 4.78
N ILE A 55 -2.73 -10.32 5.49
CA ILE A 55 -3.44 -10.47 6.76
C ILE A 55 -4.97 -10.34 6.64
N GLY A 56 -5.50 -10.16 5.42
CA GLY A 56 -6.94 -9.97 5.15
C GLY A 56 -7.50 -8.60 5.59
N ALA A 57 -6.64 -7.59 5.73
CA ALA A 57 -7.00 -6.25 6.18
C ALA A 57 -7.39 -5.34 5.00
N HIS A 58 -8.46 -5.70 4.29
CA HIS A 58 -8.86 -5.06 3.04
C HIS A 58 -9.21 -3.57 3.18
N GLU A 59 -9.88 -3.18 4.26
CA GLU A 59 -10.24 -1.77 4.52
C GLU A 59 -8.98 -0.89 4.61
N GLN A 60 -7.97 -1.36 5.35
CA GLN A 60 -6.70 -0.64 5.49
C GLN A 60 -5.89 -0.65 4.18
N ASN A 61 -6.00 -1.73 3.38
CA ASN A 61 -5.42 -1.71 2.04
C ASN A 61 -6.00 -0.54 1.22
N PHE A 62 -7.33 -0.45 1.13
CA PHE A 62 -7.97 0.59 0.33
C PHE A 62 -7.67 2.00 0.83
N GLU A 63 -7.72 2.22 2.14
CA GLU A 63 -7.37 3.52 2.74
C GLU A 63 -5.96 3.98 2.35
N HIS A 64 -4.97 3.09 2.48
CA HIS A 64 -3.58 3.44 2.15
C HIS A 64 -3.33 3.56 0.64
N VAL A 65 -4.08 2.83 -0.19
CA VAL A 65 -4.02 2.99 -1.65
C VAL A 65 -4.55 4.36 -2.07
N GLU A 66 -5.72 4.76 -1.57
CA GLU A 66 -6.31 6.07 -1.90
C GLU A 66 -5.39 7.22 -1.45
N GLU A 67 -4.72 7.09 -0.31
CA GLU A 67 -3.75 8.08 0.15
C GLU A 67 -2.54 8.21 -0.80
N VAL A 68 -2.06 7.10 -1.37
CA VAL A 68 -1.01 7.12 -2.42
C VAL A 68 -1.55 7.79 -3.69
N LEU A 69 -2.74 7.42 -4.15
CA LEU A 69 -3.35 7.99 -5.35
C LEU A 69 -3.54 9.51 -5.24
N ALA A 70 -3.91 10.01 -4.06
CA ALA A 70 -4.12 11.42 -3.81
C ALA A 70 -2.84 12.26 -3.83
N HIS A 71 -1.68 11.66 -3.51
CA HIS A 71 -0.41 12.38 -3.36
C HIS A 71 0.65 12.01 -4.40
N ALA A 72 0.41 10.98 -5.21
CA ALA A 72 1.32 10.53 -6.24
C ALA A 72 1.67 11.67 -7.22
N ARG A 73 2.96 11.79 -7.53
CA ARG A 73 3.50 12.80 -8.46
C ARG A 73 3.51 12.31 -9.90
N THR A 74 3.54 11.00 -10.08
CA THR A 74 3.56 10.33 -11.37
C THR A 74 2.62 9.14 -11.37
N PHE A 75 2.26 8.67 -12.57
CA PHE A 75 1.49 7.45 -12.70
C PHE A 75 2.25 6.23 -12.16
N ASP A 76 3.56 6.15 -12.40
CA ASP A 76 4.41 5.06 -11.91
C ASP A 76 4.39 4.91 -10.39
N ASP A 77 4.33 6.04 -9.66
CA ASP A 77 4.20 6.02 -8.20
C ASP A 77 2.91 5.32 -7.72
N THR A 78 1.86 5.33 -8.56
CA THR A 78 0.57 4.70 -8.24
C THR A 78 0.54 3.20 -8.51
N LEU A 79 1.40 2.69 -9.39
CA LEU A 79 1.32 1.31 -9.89
C LEU A 79 1.33 0.28 -8.76
N ARG A 80 2.23 0.46 -7.79
CA ARG A 80 2.37 -0.45 -6.64
C ARG A 80 1.11 -0.47 -5.77
N ALA A 81 0.55 0.70 -5.47
CA ALA A 81 -0.68 0.83 -4.70
C ALA A 81 -1.88 0.22 -5.45
N ARG A 82 -2.02 0.53 -6.74
CA ARG A 82 -3.09 -0.01 -7.59
C ARG A 82 -3.01 -1.53 -7.72
N ALA A 83 -1.81 -2.10 -7.88
CA ALA A 83 -1.62 -3.55 -7.87
C ALA A 83 -2.04 -4.16 -6.52
N ALA A 84 -1.70 -3.51 -5.39
CA ALA A 84 -2.14 -3.96 -4.08
C ALA A 84 -3.68 -3.93 -3.93
N LYS A 85 -4.37 -2.94 -4.51
CA LYS A 85 -5.85 -2.87 -4.55
C LYS A 85 -6.46 -3.99 -5.38
N VAL A 86 -5.93 -4.24 -6.58
CA VAL A 86 -6.37 -5.36 -7.44
C VAL A 86 -6.25 -6.69 -6.71
N HIS A 87 -5.15 -6.91 -5.97
CA HIS A 87 -4.99 -8.11 -5.14
C HIS A 87 -6.00 -8.20 -4.01
N ALA A 88 -6.33 -7.08 -3.35
CA ALA A 88 -7.35 -7.03 -2.31
C ALA A 88 -8.74 -7.40 -2.84
N ILE A 89 -9.14 -6.84 -3.99
CA ILE A 89 -10.42 -7.11 -4.66
C ILE A 89 -10.49 -8.58 -5.13
N GLY A 90 -9.40 -9.11 -5.69
CA GLY A 90 -9.32 -10.53 -6.03
C GLY A 90 -9.47 -11.43 -4.80
N GLY A 91 -8.90 -11.01 -3.66
CA GLY A 91 -9.02 -11.69 -2.38
C GLY A 91 -10.43 -11.68 -1.78
N SER A 92 -11.25 -10.66 -2.05
CA SER A 92 -12.67 -10.61 -1.62
C SER A 92 -13.58 -11.51 -2.48
N GLY A 93 -13.05 -12.10 -3.55
CA GLY A 93 -13.79 -12.95 -4.50
C GLY A 93 -14.39 -12.17 -5.67
N GLU A 94 -14.13 -10.87 -5.76
CA GLU A 94 -14.66 -9.97 -6.80
C GLU A 94 -13.76 -9.96 -8.04
N PHE A 95 -13.45 -11.15 -8.56
CA PHE A 95 -12.47 -11.34 -9.65
C PHE A 95 -12.77 -10.53 -10.91
N HIS A 96 -14.05 -10.29 -11.23
CA HIS A 96 -14.43 -9.50 -12.39
C HIS A 96 -14.01 -8.03 -12.24
N GLU A 97 -14.21 -7.46 -11.06
CA GLU A 97 -13.80 -6.09 -10.76
C GLU A 97 -12.27 -5.96 -10.71
N ALA A 98 -11.58 -6.96 -10.11
CA ALA A 98 -10.13 -7.01 -10.11
C ALA A 98 -9.54 -7.04 -11.55
N LEU A 99 -10.16 -7.81 -12.45
CA LEU A 99 -9.77 -7.85 -13.86
C LEU A 99 -10.02 -6.52 -14.57
N HIS A 100 -11.19 -5.92 -14.36
CA HIS A 100 -11.53 -4.63 -14.96
C HIS A 100 -10.56 -3.53 -14.51
N GLU A 101 -10.29 -3.46 -13.20
CA GLU A 101 -9.34 -2.51 -12.63
C GLU A 101 -7.92 -2.75 -13.17
N GLY A 102 -7.47 -4.01 -13.20
CA GLY A 102 -6.19 -4.40 -13.78
C GLY A 102 -6.04 -3.99 -15.24
N LEU A 103 -7.07 -4.20 -16.06
CA LEU A 103 -7.05 -3.81 -17.48
C LEU A 103 -6.99 -2.29 -17.65
N SER A 104 -7.79 -1.56 -16.88
CA SER A 104 -7.80 -0.09 -16.87
C SER A 104 -6.42 0.50 -16.54
N ILE A 105 -5.67 -0.13 -15.63
CA ILE A 105 -4.29 0.26 -15.30
C ILE A 105 -3.37 0.03 -16.50
N LEU A 106 -3.48 -1.12 -17.16
CA LEU A 106 -2.65 -1.47 -18.32
C LEU A 106 -2.91 -0.58 -19.53
N GLU A 107 -4.13 -0.06 -19.70
CA GLU A 107 -4.47 0.89 -20.76
C GLU A 107 -3.90 2.30 -20.53
N GLN A 108 -3.51 2.62 -19.29
CA GLN A 108 -2.94 3.92 -18.90
C GLN A 108 -1.40 3.94 -18.88
N LEU A 109 -0.75 2.78 -19.08
CA LEU A 109 0.71 2.59 -19.21
C LEU A 109 1.22 3.02 -20.58
#